data_AF-A0A6C2C7A1-F1
#
_entry.id   AF-A0A6C2C7A1-F1
#
_cell.length_a   1.000
_cell.length_b   1.000
_cell.length_c   1.000
_cell.angle_alpha   90.00
_cell.angle_beta   90.00
_cell.angle_gamma   90.00
#
_symmetry.space_group_name_H-M   'P 1'
#
loop_
_entity.id
_entity.type
_entity.pdbx_description
1 polymer ?
#
loop_
_entity_poly.entity_id
_entity_poly.type
_entity_poly.pdbx_seq_one_letter_code
_entity_poly.pdbx_strand_id
1 'polypeptide(L)'
;MADKLTPKQEAFAWAVGLEGKTYTQAYKDVYDVKPTTLDKTVWRKASDVANNGKVTARIDELKRMKAVEMQRSFHWTMQDAVNELLFVIKKNRNDLLRSDRDGYAAREANNKAILGAVSQLEDLRRENDKYLSDSNRKLRAEADIAEAKAKMLTDDSISVDTTIVIGEKYEDE
;
A
#
# COMPACT_ATOMS: atom_id res chain seq x y z
N MET A 1 0.61 -6.44 -43.75
CA MET A 1 -0.09 -5.76 -42.64
C MET A 1 -0.83 -6.78 -41.76
N ALA A 2 -0.11 -7.64 -41.04
CA ALA A 2 -0.71 -8.83 -40.38
C ALA A 2 -0.25 -9.04 -38.93
N ASP A 3 0.17 -7.98 -38.23
CA ASP A 3 0.82 -8.13 -36.91
C ASP A 3 0.18 -7.35 -35.75
N LYS A 4 -1.00 -6.75 -35.96
CA LYS A 4 -1.69 -5.95 -34.94
C LYS A 4 -2.92 -6.67 -34.40
N LEU A 5 -3.14 -6.57 -33.08
CA LEU A 5 -4.38 -6.98 -32.43
C LEU A 5 -5.58 -6.29 -33.09
N THR A 6 -6.68 -7.01 -33.25
CA THR A 6 -7.94 -6.38 -33.67
C THR A 6 -8.49 -5.46 -32.58
N PRO A 7 -9.31 -4.45 -32.91
CA PRO A 7 -9.90 -3.56 -31.90
C PRO A 7 -10.64 -4.30 -30.78
N LYS A 8 -11.34 -5.39 -31.12
CA LYS A 8 -12.03 -6.24 -30.13
C LYS A 8 -11.04 -6.99 -29.24
N GLN A 9 -9.95 -7.51 -29.79
CA GLN A 9 -8.94 -8.19 -28.98
C GLN A 9 -8.20 -7.23 -28.05
N GLU A 10 -7.93 -5.99 -28.50
CA GLU A 10 -7.34 -4.95 -27.66
C GLU A 10 -8.30 -4.55 -26.52
N ALA A 11 -9.58 -4.33 -26.84
CA ALA A 11 -10.60 -4.03 -25.84
C ALA A 11 -10.76 -5.16 -24.81
N PHE A 12 -10.71 -6.41 -25.26
CA PHE A 12 -10.72 -7.58 -24.38
C PHE A 12 -9.47 -7.60 -23.48
N ALA A 13 -8.28 -7.37 -24.04
CA ALA A 13 -7.05 -7.31 -23.26
C ALA A 13 -7.07 -6.18 -22.22
N TRP A 14 -7.65 -5.02 -22.57
CA TRP A 14 -7.82 -3.87 -21.69
C TRP A 14 -8.76 -4.16 -20.52
N ALA A 15 -9.93 -4.72 -20.79
CA ALA A 15 -10.91 -5.13 -19.77
C ALA A 15 -10.32 -6.13 -18.76
N VAL A 16 -9.53 -7.08 -19.24
CA VAL A 16 -8.89 -8.09 -18.38
C VAL A 16 -7.68 -7.53 -17.63
N GLY A 17 -6.79 -6.83 -18.34
CA GLY A 17 -5.48 -6.42 -17.81
C GLY A 17 -5.52 -5.17 -16.93
N LEU A 18 -6.34 -4.18 -17.29
CA LEU A 18 -6.47 -2.91 -16.56
C LEU A 18 -7.71 -2.87 -15.67
N GLU A 19 -8.89 -3.20 -16.17
CA GLU A 19 -10.11 -3.17 -15.34
C GLU A 19 -10.19 -4.34 -14.34
N GLY A 20 -9.47 -5.43 -14.60
CA GLY A 20 -9.45 -6.62 -13.74
C GLY A 20 -10.67 -7.53 -13.89
N LYS A 21 -11.37 -7.45 -15.02
CA LYS A 21 -12.51 -8.34 -15.31
C LYS A 21 -12.06 -9.77 -15.57
N THR A 22 -12.95 -10.72 -15.28
CA THR A 22 -12.77 -12.12 -15.70
C THR A 22 -12.88 -12.23 -17.23
N TYR A 23 -12.29 -13.28 -17.81
CA TYR A 23 -12.36 -13.49 -19.25
C TYR A 23 -13.81 -13.56 -19.77
N THR A 24 -14.72 -14.18 -19.01
CA THR A 24 -16.12 -14.28 -19.39
C THR A 24 -16.82 -12.93 -19.35
N GLN A 25 -16.55 -12.08 -18.35
CA GLN A 25 -17.11 -10.73 -18.28
C GLN A 25 -16.59 -9.87 -19.44
N ALA A 26 -15.27 -9.84 -19.65
CA ALA A 26 -14.65 -9.11 -20.75
C ALA A 26 -15.17 -9.59 -22.11
N TYR A 27 -15.38 -10.90 -22.28
CA TYR A 27 -15.93 -11.43 -23.53
C TYR A 27 -17.38 -11.01 -23.75
N LYS A 28 -18.22 -11.05 -22.71
CA LYS A 28 -19.62 -10.58 -22.80
C LYS A 28 -19.68 -9.09 -23.17
N ASP A 29 -18.84 -8.27 -22.55
CA ASP A 29 -18.80 -6.81 -22.76
C ASP A 29 -18.31 -6.42 -24.17
N VAL A 30 -17.31 -7.15 -24.70
CA VAL A 30 -16.62 -6.75 -25.95
C VAL A 30 -17.21 -7.39 -27.19
N TYR A 31 -17.83 -8.58 -27.05
CA TYR A 31 -18.37 -9.35 -28.17
C TYR A 31 -19.90 -9.32 -28.24
N ASP A 32 -20.56 -8.43 -27.48
CA ASP A 32 -22.02 -8.21 -27.50
C ASP A 32 -22.81 -9.52 -27.47
N VAL A 33 -22.47 -10.37 -26.51
CA VAL A 33 -23.03 -11.72 -26.43
C VAL A 33 -24.51 -11.64 -26.08
N LYS A 34 -25.37 -12.30 -26.88
CA LYS A 34 -26.82 -12.33 -26.62
C LYS A 34 -27.11 -12.94 -25.24
N PRO A 35 -28.08 -12.41 -24.48
CA PRO A 35 -28.44 -12.94 -23.15
C PRO A 35 -28.82 -14.43 -23.15
N THR A 36 -29.32 -14.94 -24.27
CA THR A 36 -29.70 -16.35 -24.44
C THR A 36 -28.52 -17.27 -24.73
N THR A 37 -27.29 -16.75 -24.80
CA THR A 37 -26.10 -17.56 -25.10
C THR A 37 -25.71 -18.37 -23.87
N LEU A 38 -25.59 -19.68 -24.05
CA LEU A 38 -25.16 -20.61 -22.99
C LEU A 38 -23.81 -20.20 -22.40
N ASP A 39 -23.70 -20.20 -21.06
CA ASP A 39 -22.48 -19.81 -20.36
C ASP A 39 -21.27 -20.69 -20.72
N LYS A 40 -21.48 -21.98 -20.98
CA LYS A 40 -20.41 -22.88 -21.45
C LYS A 40 -19.79 -22.40 -22.77
N THR A 41 -20.62 -21.86 -23.66
CA THR A 41 -20.16 -21.31 -24.95
C THR A 41 -19.34 -20.05 -24.73
N VAL A 42 -19.83 -19.16 -23.86
CA VAL A 42 -19.11 -17.92 -23.49
C VAL A 42 -17.76 -18.26 -22.87
N TRP A 43 -17.73 -19.19 -21.92
CA TRP A 43 -16.51 -19.60 -21.24
C TRP A 43 -15.47 -20.15 -22.21
N ARG A 44 -15.87 -21.08 -23.09
CA ARG A 44 -14.99 -21.64 -24.12
C ARG A 44 -14.43 -20.53 -25.03
N LYS A 45 -15.30 -19.66 -25.54
CA LYS A 45 -14.88 -18.58 -26.46
C LYS A 45 -13.99 -17.53 -25.79
N ALA A 46 -14.30 -17.16 -24.55
CA ALA A 46 -13.46 -16.28 -23.76
C ALA A 46 -12.06 -16.89 -23.54
N SER A 47 -11.99 -18.19 -23.25
CA SER A 47 -10.72 -18.91 -23.13
C SER A 47 -9.96 -18.96 -24.46
N ASP A 48 -10.65 -19.20 -25.58
CA ASP A 48 -10.03 -19.22 -26.91
C ASP A 48 -9.37 -17.86 -27.23
N VAL A 49 -10.03 -16.75 -26.90
CA VAL A 49 -9.49 -15.40 -27.09
C VAL A 49 -8.31 -15.13 -26.17
N ALA A 50 -8.40 -15.52 -24.89
CA ALA A 50 -7.32 -15.33 -23.92
C ALA A 50 -6.08 -16.18 -24.23
N ASN A 51 -6.25 -17.35 -24.85
CA ASN A 51 -5.17 -18.26 -25.25
C ASN A 51 -4.50 -17.88 -26.57
N ASN A 52 -4.98 -16.84 -27.26
CA ASN A 52 -4.26 -16.28 -28.39
C ASN A 52 -2.98 -15.59 -27.87
N GLY A 53 -1.81 -16.10 -28.25
CA GLY A 53 -0.53 -15.62 -27.71
C GLY A 53 -0.30 -14.10 -27.79
N LYS A 54 -0.86 -13.43 -28.81
CA LYS A 54 -0.80 -11.96 -28.92
C LYS A 54 -1.67 -11.26 -27.87
N VAL A 55 -2.87 -11.79 -27.62
CA VAL A 55 -3.80 -11.30 -26.59
C VAL A 55 -3.22 -11.56 -25.20
N THR A 56 -2.67 -12.75 -24.97
CA THR A 56 -2.02 -13.10 -23.70
C THR A 56 -0.87 -12.14 -23.38
N ALA A 57 0.04 -11.91 -24.34
CA ALA A 57 1.16 -10.99 -24.16
C ALA A 57 0.69 -9.57 -23.82
N ARG A 58 -0.39 -9.10 -24.47
CA ARG A 58 -0.97 -7.79 -24.21
C ARG A 58 -1.63 -7.69 -22.83
N ILE A 59 -2.35 -8.74 -22.41
CA ILE A 59 -2.92 -8.81 -21.04
C ILE A 59 -1.81 -8.71 -20.00
N ASP A 60 -0.70 -9.44 -20.19
CA ASP A 60 0.41 -9.44 -19.25
C ASP A 60 1.12 -8.08 -19.18
N GLU A 61 1.32 -7.43 -20.33
CA GLU A 61 1.84 -6.06 -20.39
C GLU A 61 0.96 -5.10 -19.58
N LEU A 62 -0.35 -5.13 -19.81
CA LEU A 62 -1.31 -4.26 -19.13
C LEU A 62 -1.37 -4.53 -17.62
N LYS A 63 -1.30 -5.81 -17.21
CA LYS A 63 -1.20 -6.17 -15.79
C LYS A 63 0.08 -5.64 -15.16
N ARG A 64 1.22 -5.69 -15.86
CA ARG A 64 2.49 -5.11 -15.39
C ARG A 64 2.38 -3.60 -15.27
N MET A 65 1.79 -2.91 -16.25
CA MET A 65 1.56 -1.46 -16.18
C MET A 65 0.71 -1.11 -14.97
N LYS A 66 -0.41 -1.81 -14.75
CA LYS A 66 -1.26 -1.63 -13.57
C LYS A 66 -0.51 -1.92 -12.27
N ALA A 67 0.33 -2.95 -12.23
CA ALA A 67 1.13 -3.28 -11.05
C ALA A 67 2.19 -2.19 -10.76
N VAL A 68 2.85 -1.64 -11.79
CA VAL A 68 3.79 -0.52 -11.65
C VAL A 68 3.06 0.74 -11.20
N GLU A 69 1.89 1.03 -11.76
CA GLU A 69 1.06 2.17 -11.34
C GLU A 69 0.55 1.99 -9.91
N MET A 70 0.13 0.78 -9.54
CA MET A 70 -0.26 0.44 -8.18
C MET A 70 0.93 0.52 -7.22
N GLN A 71 2.15 0.10 -7.62
CA GLN A 71 3.37 0.25 -6.83
C GLN A 71 3.76 1.73 -6.64
N ARG A 72 3.60 2.56 -7.67
CA ARG A 72 3.71 4.03 -7.53
C ARG A 72 2.66 4.58 -6.57
N SER A 73 1.42 4.09 -6.67
CA SER A 73 0.35 4.44 -5.74
C SER A 73 0.57 3.89 -4.32
N PHE A 74 1.34 2.80 -4.15
CA PHE A 74 1.66 2.16 -2.87
C PHE A 74 2.87 2.79 -2.17
N HIS A 75 3.63 3.65 -2.87
CA HIS A 75 4.84 4.27 -2.34
C HIS A 75 4.73 5.78 -2.20
N TRP A 76 3.51 6.31 -1.99
CA TRP A 76 3.38 7.67 -1.48
C TRP A 76 3.78 7.66 0.00
N THR A 77 5.05 7.93 0.27
CA THR A 77 5.53 8.04 1.63
C THR A 77 5.17 9.41 2.20
N MET A 78 5.17 9.52 3.54
CA MET A 78 5.08 10.84 4.18
C MET A 78 6.19 11.78 3.68
N GLN A 79 7.37 11.23 3.34
CA GLN A 79 8.47 12.00 2.76
C GLN A 79 8.14 12.51 1.36
N ASP A 80 7.45 11.73 0.53
CA ASP A 80 7.00 12.17 -0.81
C ASP A 80 5.96 13.29 -0.70
N ALA A 81 5.02 13.18 0.24
CA ALA A 81 4.06 14.24 0.54
C ALA A 81 4.78 15.55 0.93
N VAL A 82 5.77 15.46 1.82
CA VAL A 82 6.57 16.60 2.26
C VAL A 82 7.36 17.20 1.07
N ASN A 83 7.99 16.36 0.25
CA ASN A 83 8.78 16.80 -0.90
C ASN A 83 7.93 17.58 -1.91
N GLU A 84 6.72 17.10 -2.23
CA GLU A 84 5.81 17.77 -3.16
C GLU A 84 5.30 19.10 -2.60
N LEU A 85 4.94 19.16 -1.32
CA LEU A 85 4.52 20.42 -0.69
C LEU A 85 5.66 21.45 -0.64
N LEU A 86 6.89 21.02 -0.34
CA LEU A 86 8.07 21.87 -0.39
C LEU A 86 8.37 22.35 -1.81
N PHE A 87 8.16 21.50 -2.83
CA PHE A 87 8.30 21.89 -4.22
C PHE A 87 7.32 23.00 -4.61
N VAL A 88 6.04 22.88 -4.22
CA VAL A 88 5.02 23.93 -4.42
C VAL A 88 5.44 25.24 -3.76
N ILE A 89 5.89 25.20 -2.51
CA ILE A 89 6.37 26.39 -1.80
C ILE A 89 7.55 27.04 -2.53
N LYS A 90 8.56 26.24 -2.91
CA LYS A 90 9.76 26.73 -3.59
C LYS A 90 9.44 27.40 -4.92
N LYS A 91 8.59 26.76 -5.73
CA LYS A 91 8.18 27.30 -7.05
C LYS A 91 7.45 28.64 -6.90
N ASN A 92 6.45 28.69 -6.03
CA ASN A 92 5.66 29.91 -5.83
C ASN A 92 6.47 31.04 -5.19
N ARG A 93 7.42 30.74 -4.29
CA ARG A 93 8.35 31.75 -3.76
C ARG A 93 9.23 32.35 -4.86
N ASN A 94 9.75 31.52 -5.76
CA ASN A 94 10.54 32.03 -6.89
C ASN A 94 9.71 32.93 -7.82
N ASP A 95 8.44 32.58 -8.04
CA ASP A 95 7.53 33.40 -8.84
C ASP A 95 7.22 34.74 -8.15
N LEU A 96 7.08 34.76 -6.83
CA LEU A 96 6.94 35.98 -6.04
C LEU A 96 8.20 36.86 -6.15
N LEU A 97 9.40 36.30 -6.00
CA LEU A 97 10.66 37.04 -6.14
C LEU A 97 10.83 37.65 -7.53
N ARG A 98 10.43 36.93 -8.58
CA ARG A 98 10.44 37.46 -9.96
C ARG A 98 9.44 38.60 -10.11
N SER A 99 8.22 38.42 -9.59
CA SER A 99 7.18 39.44 -9.65
C SER A 99 7.62 40.73 -8.96
N ASP A 100 8.21 40.62 -7.76
CA ASP A 100 8.72 41.74 -6.98
C ASP A 100 9.85 42.48 -7.71
N ARG A 101 10.83 41.74 -8.24
CA ARG A 101 11.91 42.31 -9.07
C ARG A 101 11.39 43.08 -10.28
N ASP A 102 10.36 42.55 -10.91
CA ASP A 102 9.76 43.14 -12.11
C ASP A 102 8.72 44.23 -11.77
N GLY A 103 8.54 44.58 -10.48
CA GLY A 103 7.66 45.65 -10.00
C GLY A 103 6.18 45.27 -9.95
N TYR A 104 5.85 43.99 -10.08
CA TYR A 104 4.48 43.49 -10.02
C TYR A 104 4.09 43.07 -8.61
N ALA A 105 2.84 43.35 -8.24
CA ALA A 105 2.27 42.87 -6.99
C ALA A 105 2.25 41.33 -6.93
N ALA A 106 2.39 40.80 -5.71
CA ALA A 106 2.26 39.38 -5.44
C ALA A 106 0.89 38.85 -5.88
N ARG A 107 0.89 37.74 -6.64
CA ARG A 107 -0.36 37.10 -7.07
C ARG A 107 -1.00 36.35 -5.91
N GLU A 108 -2.30 36.59 -5.71
CA GLU A 108 -3.10 35.92 -4.67
C GLU A 108 -3.02 34.39 -4.79
N ALA A 109 -3.01 33.85 -6.01
CA ALA A 109 -2.88 32.42 -6.27
C ALA A 109 -1.59 31.82 -5.68
N ASN A 110 -0.46 32.54 -5.81
CA ASN A 110 0.83 32.09 -5.29
C ASN A 110 0.82 32.08 -3.76
N ASN A 111 0.25 33.13 -3.14
CA ASN A 111 0.11 33.24 -1.69
C ASN A 111 -0.80 32.12 -1.14
N LYS A 112 -1.94 31.86 -1.79
CA LYS A 112 -2.84 30.75 -1.42
C LYS A 112 -2.17 29.39 -1.55
N ALA A 113 -1.40 29.16 -2.62
CA ALA A 113 -0.67 27.91 -2.81
C ALA A 113 0.38 27.69 -1.72
N ILE A 114 1.13 28.73 -1.35
CA ILE A 114 2.12 28.67 -0.26
C ILE A 114 1.43 28.41 1.09
N LEU A 115 0.39 29.18 1.43
CA LEU A 115 -0.33 29.02 2.70
C LEU A 115 -0.98 27.63 2.81
N GLY A 116 -1.58 27.14 1.72
CA GLY A 116 -2.17 25.80 1.67
C GLY A 116 -1.12 24.71 1.87
N ALA A 117 0.04 24.82 1.22
CA ALA A 117 1.12 23.85 1.37
C ALA A 117 1.72 23.87 2.78
N VAL A 118 1.89 25.04 3.39
CA VAL A 118 2.37 25.18 4.77
C VAL A 118 1.38 24.56 5.76
N SER A 119 0.07 24.82 5.62
CA SER A 119 -0.95 24.21 6.47
C SER A 119 -0.91 22.67 6.41
N GLN A 120 -0.80 22.11 5.21
CA GLN A 120 -0.72 20.65 5.05
C GLN A 120 0.57 20.06 5.65
N LEU A 121 1.70 20.77 5.56
CA LEU A 121 2.94 20.36 6.24
C LEU A 121 2.78 20.37 7.77
N GLU A 122 2.06 21.34 8.33
CA GLU A 122 1.77 21.39 9.76
C GLU A 122 0.88 20.22 10.21
N ASP A 123 -0.13 19.88 9.42
CA ASP A 123 -1.02 18.75 9.70
C ASP A 123 -0.25 17.42 9.66
N LEU A 124 0.55 17.19 8.61
CA LEU A 124 1.43 16.02 8.50
C LEU A 124 2.38 15.91 9.70
N ARG A 125 2.98 17.03 10.12
CA ARG A 125 3.85 17.04 11.31
C ARG A 125 3.08 16.60 12.55
N ARG A 126 1.89 17.15 12.80
CA ARG A 126 1.07 16.81 13.98
C ARG A 126 0.69 15.34 14.00
N GLU A 127 0.31 14.79 12.85
CA GLU A 127 0.00 13.36 12.72
C GLU A 127 1.21 12.47 13.02
N ASN A 128 2.39 12.85 12.54
CA ASN A 128 3.62 12.12 12.81
C ASN A 128 4.05 12.20 14.28
N ASP A 129 3.94 13.37 14.91
CA ASP A 129 4.22 13.54 16.35
C ASP A 129 3.31 12.61 17.19
N LYS A 130 2.02 12.53 16.81
CA LYS A 130 1.06 11.62 17.45
C LYS A 130 1.44 10.15 17.23
N TYR A 131 1.75 9.75 15.99
CA TYR A 131 2.16 8.39 15.67
C TYR A 131 3.40 7.96 16.47
N LEU A 132 4.42 8.82 16.54
CA LEU A 132 5.62 8.55 17.32
C LEU A 132 5.32 8.42 18.81
N SER A 133 4.48 9.28 19.36
CA SER A 133 4.02 9.18 20.76
C SER A 133 3.33 7.84 21.03
N ASP A 134 2.39 7.43 20.18
CA ASP A 134 1.63 6.19 20.34
C ASP A 134 2.53 4.95 20.17
N SER A 135 3.46 4.98 19.21
CA SER A 135 4.46 3.92 19.03
C SER A 135 5.37 3.78 20.25
N ASN A 136 5.86 4.91 20.79
CA ASN A 136 6.72 4.91 21.98
C ASN A 136 5.98 4.38 23.21
N ARG A 137 4.68 4.69 23.36
CA ARG A 137 3.86 4.13 24.45
C ARG A 137 3.73 2.62 24.35
N LYS A 138 3.51 2.08 23.15
CA LYS A 138 3.45 0.63 22.91
C LYS A 138 4.77 -0.04 23.23
N LEU A 139 5.89 0.50 22.75
CA LEU A 139 7.22 -0.03 23.02
C LEU A 139 7.56 -0.06 24.51
N ARG A 140 7.16 0.99 25.26
CA ARG A 140 7.32 1.00 26.72
C ARG A 140 6.50 -0.09 27.39
N ALA A 141 5.22 -0.23 27.02
CA ALA A 141 4.37 -1.28 27.57
C ALA A 141 4.90 -2.70 27.25
N GLU A 142 5.40 -2.92 26.03
CA GLU A 142 6.05 -4.17 25.64
C GLU A 142 7.32 -4.45 26.44
N ALA A 143 8.14 -3.41 26.69
CA ALA A 143 9.32 -3.52 27.53
C ALA A 143 8.96 -3.84 28.99
N ASP A 144 7.94 -3.17 29.55
CA ASP A 144 7.46 -3.42 30.92
C ASP A 144 6.95 -4.87 31.08
N ILE A 145 6.20 -5.37 30.08
CA ILE A 145 5.73 -6.76 30.05
C ILE A 145 6.92 -7.74 29.96
N ALA A 146 7.91 -7.45 29.12
CA ALA A 146 9.09 -8.27 28.98
C ALA A 146 9.91 -8.32 30.28
N GLU A 147 10.06 -7.19 30.97
CA GLU A 147 10.75 -7.10 32.25
C GLU A 147 10.00 -7.88 33.35
N ALA A 148 8.68 -7.71 33.44
CA ALA A 148 7.84 -8.46 34.37
C ALA A 148 7.96 -9.97 34.14
N LYS A 149 7.92 -10.40 32.88
CA LYS A 149 8.09 -11.81 32.49
C LYS A 149 9.48 -12.34 32.86
N ALA A 150 10.53 -11.55 32.67
CA ALA A 150 11.89 -11.93 33.05
C ALA A 150 12.03 -12.09 34.57
N LYS A 151 11.45 -11.19 35.37
CA LYS A 151 11.44 -11.27 36.84
C LYS A 151 10.74 -12.52 37.36
N MET A 152 9.59 -12.89 36.79
CA MET A 152 8.87 -14.11 37.18
C MET A 152 9.69 -15.37 36.90
N LEU A 153 10.44 -15.42 35.79
CA LEU A 153 11.30 -16.55 35.45
C LEU A 153 12.51 -16.70 36.38
N THR A 154 13.04 -15.58 36.91
CA THR A 154 14.14 -15.63 37.88
C THR A 154 13.69 -16.05 39.28
N ASP A 155 12.47 -15.70 39.69
CA ASP A 155 11.94 -16.02 41.04
C ASP A 155 11.59 -17.52 41.19
N ASP A 156 11.07 -18.14 40.12
CA ASP A 156 10.77 -19.59 40.09
C ASP A 156 12.03 -20.48 40.22
N SER A 157 13.22 -19.94 39.91
CA SER A 157 14.48 -20.68 39.99
C SER A 157 15.06 -20.80 41.42
N ILE A 158 14.51 -20.07 42.40
CA ILE A 158 15.01 -20.03 43.78
C ILE A 158 14.20 -20.96 44.72
N SER A 159 13.05 -21.51 44.29
CA SER A 159 12.15 -22.30 45.15
C SER A 159 12.48 -23.80 45.29
N VAL A 160 13.54 -24.33 44.65
CA VAL A 160 13.84 -25.77 44.67
C VAL A 160 15.08 -26.07 45.50
N ASP A 161 15.00 -25.87 46.81
CA ASP A 161 15.99 -26.47 47.73
C ASP A 161 15.37 -26.84 49.09
N THR A 162 14.22 -27.52 49.07
CA THR A 162 13.73 -28.22 50.27
C THR A 162 14.28 -29.64 50.27
N THR A 163 15.47 -29.83 50.84
CA THR A 163 15.99 -31.17 51.18
C THR A 163 15.07 -31.81 52.21
N ILE A 164 14.25 -32.79 51.80
CA ILE A 164 13.46 -33.63 52.71
C ILE A 164 14.42 -34.67 53.33
N VAL A 165 14.82 -34.47 54.58
CA VAL A 165 15.54 -35.50 55.35
C VAL A 165 14.51 -36.51 55.83
N ILE A 166 14.44 -37.67 55.18
CA ILE A 166 13.62 -38.80 55.62
C ILE A 166 14.38 -39.50 56.74
N GLY A 167 13.90 -39.38 57.98
CA GLY A 167 14.49 -40.02 59.15
C GLY A 167 14.52 -41.55 59.03
N GLU A 168 15.67 -42.12 59.35
CA GLU A 168 15.91 -43.56 59.37
C GLU A 168 14.96 -44.26 60.36
N LYS A 169 14.43 -45.40 59.91
CA LYS A 169 13.58 -46.28 60.71
C LYS A 169 14.39 -46.86 61.88
N TYR A 170 13.79 -46.83 63.06
CA TYR A 170 14.16 -47.68 64.20
C TYR A 170 13.99 -49.15 63.79
N GLU A 171 15.08 -49.92 63.84
CA GLU A 171 15.02 -51.39 63.87
C GLU A 171 14.98 -51.81 65.34
N ASP A 172 13.85 -52.40 65.74
CA ASP A 172 13.72 -53.20 66.97
C ASP A 172 14.20 -54.62 66.65
N GLU A 173 15.32 -55.04 67.27
CA GLU A 173 15.59 -56.38 67.85
C GLU A 173 17.00 -56.48 68.46
#